data_AF-A0A2G8JCS8-F1
#
_entry.id   AF-A0A2G8JCS8-F1
#
_cell.length_a   1.000
_cell.length_b   1.000
_cell.length_c   1.000
_cell.angle_alpha   90.00
_cell.angle_beta   90.00
_cell.angle_gamma   90.00
#
_symmetry.space_group_name_H-M   'P 1'
#
loop_
_entity.id
_entity.type
_entity.pdbx_description
1 polymer ?
#
loop_
_entity_poly.entity_id
_entity_poly.type
_entity_poly.pdbx_seq_one_letter_code
_entity_poly.pdbx_strand_id
1 'polypeptide(L)'
;MASITTIVFITLCSIGRCLSICLSVPFTVSLPSSLASPPIHSANEVATRLSSRCCERLVAGQAVPVLFCLIRNCNRSLPCMEVIKHVVATLTNLAKYHVTAPAVLDCTDSVTGILDLMMIYRETNTLIATKATMLLTVLAQDNNLKLVIVTTPKVDEKLCSLLHLQERKQKLKTRQMIAKSKSKGLATMNQSAFATPSKRPRPPKTFQPDWILGRHKRPDIEDPLEALKCLMNSLNVK
;
A
#
# COMPACT_ATOMS: atom_id res chain seq x y z
N MET A 1 -10.66 -22.79 -20.46
CA MET A 1 -10.24 -22.15 -19.19
C MET A 1 -8.83 -21.62 -19.38
N ALA A 2 -8.64 -20.29 -19.47
CA ALA A 2 -7.30 -19.73 -19.54
C ALA A 2 -6.61 -19.92 -18.18
N SER A 3 -5.40 -20.48 -18.17
CA SER A 3 -4.64 -20.68 -16.93
C SER A 3 -4.40 -19.33 -16.26
N ILE A 4 -4.48 -19.27 -14.92
CA ILE A 4 -4.25 -18.04 -14.12
C ILE A 4 -2.93 -17.38 -14.51
N THR A 5 -1.93 -18.17 -14.92
CA THR A 5 -0.65 -17.71 -15.47
C THR A 5 -0.81 -16.83 -16.70
N THR A 6 -1.74 -17.15 -17.62
CA THR A 6 -2.02 -16.40 -18.84
C THR A 6 -2.69 -15.06 -18.53
N ILE A 7 -3.60 -15.01 -17.55
CA ILE A 7 -4.26 -13.77 -17.12
C ILE A 7 -3.24 -12.85 -16.41
N VAL A 8 -2.39 -13.42 -15.56
CA VAL A 8 -1.29 -12.68 -14.91
C VAL A 8 -0.28 -12.19 -15.95
N PHE A 9 0.04 -12.98 -16.98
CA PHE A 9 0.95 -12.56 -18.06
C PHE A 9 0.34 -11.48 -18.95
N ILE A 10 -0.95 -11.57 -19.31
CA ILE A 10 -1.65 -10.52 -20.08
C ILE A 10 -1.80 -9.24 -19.25
N THR A 11 -2.05 -9.34 -17.94
CA THR A 11 -2.20 -8.18 -17.07
C THR A 11 -0.85 -7.53 -16.77
N LEU A 12 0.21 -8.31 -16.52
CA LEU A 12 1.59 -7.79 -16.43
C LEU A 12 2.09 -7.25 -17.78
N CYS A 13 1.66 -7.82 -18.90
CA CYS A 13 2.00 -7.33 -20.24
C CYS A 13 1.14 -6.12 -20.64
N SER A 14 -0.06 -5.94 -20.09
CA SER A 14 -0.90 -4.74 -20.30
C SER A 14 -0.49 -3.60 -19.37
N ILE A 15 -0.18 -3.90 -18.10
CA ILE A 15 0.45 -2.97 -17.17
C ILE A 15 1.85 -2.61 -17.68
N GLY A 16 2.62 -3.57 -18.18
CA GLY A 16 3.94 -3.39 -18.80
C GLY A 16 3.88 -2.66 -20.13
N ARG A 17 2.85 -2.87 -20.98
CA ARG A 17 2.60 -2.07 -22.18
C ARG A 17 2.12 -0.68 -21.84
N CYS A 18 1.29 -0.46 -20.82
CA CYS A 18 0.93 0.87 -20.35
C CYS A 18 2.14 1.60 -19.73
N LEU A 19 3.00 0.90 -18.98
CA LEU A 19 4.28 1.44 -18.51
C LEU A 19 5.22 1.76 -19.69
N SER A 20 5.31 0.88 -20.68
CA SER A 20 6.09 1.10 -21.91
C SER A 20 5.53 2.25 -22.73
N ILE A 21 4.20 2.40 -22.85
CA ILE A 21 3.54 3.54 -23.52
C ILE A 21 3.80 4.85 -22.75
N CYS A 22 3.91 4.79 -21.42
CA CYS A 22 4.32 5.94 -20.60
C CYS A 22 5.83 6.24 -20.71
N LEU A 23 6.68 5.24 -20.96
CA LEU A 23 8.13 5.37 -21.21
C LEU A 23 8.47 5.69 -22.69
N SER A 24 7.54 5.48 -23.62
CA SER A 24 7.71 5.76 -25.06
C SER A 24 7.19 7.13 -25.49
N VAL A 25 6.90 8.04 -24.55
CA VAL A 25 6.76 9.47 -24.89
C VAL A 25 8.16 9.99 -25.19
N PRO A 26 8.44 10.58 -26.36
CA PRO A 26 9.77 11.09 -26.67
C PRO A 26 10.00 12.33 -25.82
N PHE A 27 10.66 12.17 -24.68
CA PHE A 27 11.22 13.27 -23.93
C PHE A 27 12.65 13.48 -24.45
N THR A 28 12.80 14.35 -25.44
CA THR A 28 14.11 14.82 -25.88
C THR A 28 14.70 15.71 -24.80
N VAL A 29 15.37 15.11 -23.83
CA VAL A 29 16.35 15.81 -22.99
C VAL A 29 17.68 15.12 -23.24
N SER A 30 18.52 15.78 -24.03
CA SER A 30 19.93 15.47 -24.15
C SER A 30 20.56 15.51 -22.75
N LEU A 31 21.05 14.38 -22.25
CA LEU A 31 21.82 14.33 -21.02
C LEU A 31 23.20 13.71 -21.30
N PRO A 32 24.30 14.29 -20.78
CA PRO A 32 25.65 13.83 -21.06
C PRO A 32 26.00 12.53 -20.34
N SER A 33 26.83 11.73 -21.00
CA SER A 33 27.34 10.44 -20.56
C SER A 33 28.29 10.56 -19.36
N SER A 34 27.79 10.55 -18.12
CA SER A 34 28.48 9.94 -16.97
C SER A 34 27.58 9.99 -15.73
N LEU A 35 27.09 8.84 -15.26
CA LEU A 35 27.27 8.40 -13.88
C LEU A 35 26.62 7.02 -13.67
N ALA A 36 27.30 6.24 -12.83
CA ALA A 36 27.03 4.86 -12.46
C ALA A 36 25.56 4.53 -12.14
N SER A 37 25.13 3.37 -12.61
CA SER A 37 23.84 2.74 -12.33
C SER A 37 23.70 2.44 -10.83
N PRO A 38 22.59 2.84 -10.17
CA PRO A 38 22.31 2.43 -8.79
C PRO A 38 21.66 1.03 -8.75
N PRO A 39 21.71 0.34 -7.59
CA PRO A 39 21.27 -1.04 -7.44
C PRO A 39 19.75 -1.21 -7.68
N ILE A 40 19.39 -2.33 -8.31
CA ILE A 40 18.09 -2.66 -8.91
C ILE A 40 16.94 -2.81 -7.87
N HIS A 41 17.22 -2.72 -6.57
CA HIS A 41 16.21 -2.93 -5.51
C HIS A 41 15.34 -1.72 -5.16
N SER A 42 15.56 -0.54 -5.75
CA SER A 42 14.75 0.67 -5.47
C SER A 42 13.96 1.20 -6.68
N ALA A 43 14.02 0.54 -7.84
CA ALA A 43 13.35 1.02 -9.05
C ALA A 43 11.82 0.88 -8.98
N ASN A 44 11.31 -0.10 -8.23
CA ASN A 44 9.89 -0.47 -8.30
C ASN A 44 8.95 0.43 -7.48
N GLU A 45 9.41 0.98 -6.36
CA GLU A 45 8.62 1.94 -5.56
C GLU A 45 8.56 3.33 -6.20
N VAL A 46 9.54 3.68 -7.03
CA VAL A 46 9.54 4.92 -7.82
C VAL A 46 8.76 4.74 -9.14
N ALA A 47 8.76 3.54 -9.72
CA ALA A 47 8.06 3.23 -10.98
C ALA A 47 6.53 3.12 -10.85
N THR A 48 6.00 2.98 -9.64
CA THR A 48 4.54 2.91 -9.41
C THR A 48 3.88 4.29 -9.29
N ARG A 49 4.58 5.38 -9.59
CA ARG A 49 4.00 6.73 -9.65
C ARG A 49 3.28 6.92 -10.99
N LEU A 50 1.94 6.81 -11.02
CA LEU A 50 1.13 7.02 -12.23
C LEU A 50 0.75 8.51 -12.41
N SER A 51 0.76 9.00 -13.65
CA SER A 51 0.23 10.33 -13.99
C SER A 51 -1.31 10.32 -14.06
N SER A 52 -1.95 11.49 -13.92
CA SER A 52 -3.43 11.63 -14.01
C SER A 52 -3.98 11.07 -15.32
N ARG A 53 -3.35 11.38 -16.46
CA ARG A 53 -3.71 10.82 -17.77
C ARG A 53 -3.58 9.30 -17.85
N CYS A 54 -2.63 8.71 -17.13
CA CYS A 54 -2.50 7.25 -17.07
C CYS A 54 -3.65 6.63 -16.27
N CYS A 55 -4.03 7.23 -15.14
CA CYS A 55 -5.17 6.81 -14.34
C CYS A 55 -6.47 6.81 -15.18
N GLU A 56 -6.73 7.88 -15.94
CA GLU A 56 -7.91 7.96 -16.81
C GLU A 56 -7.92 6.87 -17.88
N ARG A 57 -6.77 6.61 -18.52
CA ARG A 57 -6.65 5.54 -19.53
C ARG A 57 -6.88 4.15 -18.94
N LEU A 58 -6.42 3.89 -17.71
CA LEU A 58 -6.67 2.62 -17.03
C LEU A 58 -8.16 2.40 -16.76
N VAL A 59 -8.87 3.44 -16.31
CA VAL A 59 -10.32 3.37 -16.09
C VAL A 59 -11.06 3.19 -17.42
N ALA A 60 -10.75 4.00 -18.43
CA ALA A 60 -11.34 3.90 -19.77
C ALA A 60 -11.11 2.51 -20.40
N GLY A 61 -9.95 1.91 -20.16
CA GLY A 61 -9.58 0.57 -20.60
C GLY A 61 -10.15 -0.58 -19.76
N GLN A 62 -11.10 -0.33 -18.84
CA GLN A 62 -11.73 -1.37 -18.00
C GLN A 62 -10.72 -2.17 -17.15
N ALA A 63 -9.65 -1.52 -16.68
CA ALA A 63 -8.66 -2.19 -15.84
C ALA A 63 -9.17 -2.53 -14.44
N VAL A 64 -10.07 -1.71 -13.86
CA VAL A 64 -10.51 -1.87 -12.46
C VAL A 64 -11.19 -3.22 -12.19
N PRO A 65 -12.15 -3.71 -13.00
CA PRO A 65 -12.73 -5.04 -12.81
C PRO A 65 -11.69 -6.17 -12.87
N VAL A 66 -10.67 -6.04 -13.74
CA VAL A 66 -9.58 -7.01 -13.85
C VAL A 66 -8.72 -7.02 -12.59
N LEU A 67 -8.40 -5.85 -12.04
CA LEU A 67 -7.68 -5.72 -10.77
C LEU A 67 -8.44 -6.38 -9.61
N PHE A 68 -9.74 -6.17 -9.51
CA PHE A 68 -10.56 -6.86 -8.50
C PHE A 68 -10.75 -8.35 -8.77
N CYS A 69 -10.72 -8.78 -10.03
CA CYS A 69 -10.67 -10.20 -10.38
C CYS A 69 -9.39 -10.85 -9.85
N LEU A 70 -8.23 -10.18 -9.98
CA LEU A 70 -6.97 -10.66 -9.39
C LEU A 70 -7.10 -10.74 -7.87
N ILE A 71 -7.61 -9.70 -7.20
CA ILE A 71 -7.81 -9.72 -5.73
C ILE A 71 -8.59 -10.96 -5.27
N ARG A 72 -9.67 -11.32 -5.97
CA ARG A 72 -10.56 -12.43 -5.60
C ARG A 72 -9.97 -13.81 -5.89
N ASN A 73 -9.14 -13.94 -6.94
CA ASN A 73 -8.63 -15.22 -7.41
C ASN A 73 -7.19 -15.51 -6.99
N CYS A 74 -6.48 -14.50 -6.50
CA CYS A 74 -5.14 -14.64 -5.98
C CYS A 74 -5.12 -15.46 -4.69
N ASN A 75 -4.22 -16.45 -4.61
CA ASN A 75 -3.99 -17.23 -3.40
C ASN A 75 -2.84 -16.63 -2.54
N ARG A 76 -2.51 -17.28 -1.41
CA ARG A 76 -1.49 -16.80 -0.47
C ARG A 76 -0.04 -17.18 -0.83
N SER A 77 0.23 -17.66 -2.05
CA SER A 77 1.60 -17.96 -2.48
C SER A 77 2.43 -16.69 -2.67
N LEU A 78 3.76 -16.77 -2.50
CA LEU A 78 4.68 -15.63 -2.68
C LEU A 78 4.54 -14.88 -4.02
N PRO A 79 4.51 -15.53 -5.20
CA PRO A 79 4.35 -14.80 -6.46
C PRO A 79 3.02 -14.05 -6.53
N CYS A 80 1.99 -14.63 -5.91
CA CYS A 80 0.67 -14.04 -5.84
C CYS A 80 0.63 -12.80 -4.92
N MET A 81 1.40 -12.80 -3.83
CA MET A 81 1.55 -11.62 -2.95
C MET A 81 2.17 -10.44 -3.70
N GLU A 82 3.18 -10.68 -4.54
CA GLU A 82 3.80 -9.62 -5.33
C GLU A 82 2.81 -9.01 -6.32
N VAL A 83 2.00 -9.82 -7.00
CA VAL A 83 0.92 -9.32 -7.88
C VAL A 83 -0.05 -8.44 -7.08
N ILE A 84 -0.50 -8.90 -5.91
CA ILE A 84 -1.43 -8.14 -5.06
C ILE A 84 -0.84 -6.81 -4.60
N LYS A 85 0.46 -6.73 -4.27
CA LYS A 85 1.11 -5.44 -3.94
C LYS A 85 0.95 -4.42 -5.06
N HIS A 86 1.19 -4.85 -6.30
CA HIS A 86 1.08 -3.98 -7.48
C HIS A 86 -0.37 -3.58 -7.74
N VAL A 87 -1.31 -4.51 -7.56
CA VAL A 87 -2.74 -4.23 -7.68
C VAL A 87 -3.18 -3.18 -6.66
N VAL A 88 -2.85 -3.34 -5.38
CA VAL A 88 -3.20 -2.39 -4.32
C VAL A 88 -2.56 -1.02 -4.57
N ALA A 89 -1.30 -0.98 -5.01
CA ALA A 89 -0.64 0.28 -5.37
C ALA A 89 -1.34 0.99 -6.54
N THR A 90 -1.75 0.25 -7.56
CA THR A 90 -2.47 0.78 -8.73
C THR A 90 -3.82 1.34 -8.32
N LEU A 91 -4.62 0.59 -7.56
CA LEU A 91 -5.91 1.06 -7.02
C LEU A 91 -5.72 2.30 -6.13
N THR A 92 -4.65 2.36 -5.34
CA THR A 92 -4.32 3.53 -4.50
C THR A 92 -4.03 4.77 -5.35
N ASN A 93 -3.35 4.63 -6.48
CA ASN A 93 -3.12 5.75 -7.39
C ASN A 93 -4.42 6.23 -8.05
N LEU A 94 -5.30 5.30 -8.45
CA LEU A 94 -6.63 5.65 -8.97
C LEU A 94 -7.48 6.36 -7.91
N ALA A 95 -7.43 5.91 -6.66
CA ALA A 95 -8.17 6.50 -5.53
C ALA A 95 -7.67 7.91 -5.15
N LYS A 96 -6.39 8.22 -5.36
CA LYS A 96 -5.82 9.55 -5.09
C LYS A 96 -6.28 10.60 -6.10
N TYR A 97 -6.71 10.19 -7.30
CA TYR A 97 -7.16 11.10 -8.33
C TYR A 97 -8.69 11.16 -8.37
N HIS A 98 -9.26 12.30 -7.98
CA HIS A 98 -10.71 12.46 -7.78
C HIS A 98 -11.59 12.05 -8.98
N VAL A 99 -11.09 12.19 -10.22
CA VAL A 99 -11.82 11.76 -11.43
C VAL A 99 -11.96 10.24 -11.51
N THR A 100 -10.93 9.50 -11.08
CA THR A 100 -10.89 8.03 -11.17
C THR A 100 -11.25 7.32 -9.87
N ALA A 101 -11.27 8.04 -8.74
CA ALA A 101 -11.59 7.46 -7.44
C ALA A 101 -12.97 6.78 -7.39
N PRO A 102 -14.06 7.33 -7.98
CA PRO A 102 -15.36 6.66 -8.03
C PRO A 102 -15.30 5.28 -8.71
N ALA A 103 -14.53 5.16 -9.79
CA ALA A 103 -14.39 3.91 -10.54
C ALA A 103 -13.80 2.77 -9.69
N VAL A 104 -13.02 3.08 -8.65
CA VAL A 104 -12.46 2.06 -7.73
C VAL A 104 -13.57 1.36 -6.93
N LEU A 105 -14.64 2.07 -6.56
CA LEU A 105 -15.76 1.51 -5.80
C LEU A 105 -16.95 1.09 -6.67
N ASP A 106 -16.97 1.49 -7.94
CA ASP A 106 -18.01 1.12 -8.91
C ASP A 106 -18.03 -0.39 -9.24
N CYS A 107 -16.90 -1.08 -9.03
CA CYS A 107 -16.82 -2.52 -9.22
C CYS A 107 -17.60 -3.28 -8.13
N THR A 108 -18.35 -4.32 -8.52
CA THR A 108 -19.10 -5.19 -7.61
C THR A 108 -18.19 -5.79 -6.54
N ASP A 109 -18.65 -5.76 -5.29
CA ASP A 109 -17.93 -6.24 -4.10
C ASP A 109 -16.54 -5.61 -3.90
N SER A 110 -16.27 -4.43 -4.48
CA SER A 110 -14.99 -3.72 -4.36
C SER A 110 -14.56 -3.50 -2.90
N VAL A 111 -15.46 -2.96 -2.06
CA VAL A 111 -15.21 -2.72 -0.63
C VAL A 111 -14.92 -4.04 0.09
N THR A 112 -15.74 -5.07 -0.15
CA THR A 112 -15.56 -6.41 0.43
C THR A 112 -14.21 -7.00 0.03
N GLY A 113 -13.82 -6.90 -1.24
CA GLY A 113 -12.54 -7.39 -1.73
C GLY A 113 -11.35 -6.69 -1.07
N ILE A 114 -11.41 -5.38 -0.83
CA ILE A 114 -10.35 -4.65 -0.11
C ILE A 114 -10.29 -5.10 1.36
N LEU A 115 -11.44 -5.28 2.02
CA LEU A 115 -11.49 -5.78 3.40
C LEU A 115 -10.95 -7.20 3.51
N ASP A 116 -11.23 -8.05 2.53
CA ASP A 116 -10.73 -9.42 2.51
C ASP A 116 -9.20 -9.44 2.37
N LEU A 117 -8.61 -8.53 1.58
CA LEU A 117 -7.15 -8.34 1.56
C LEU A 117 -6.60 -7.98 2.95
N MET A 118 -7.24 -7.03 3.64
CA MET A 118 -6.86 -6.66 5.00
C MET A 118 -6.91 -7.86 5.94
N MET A 119 -7.97 -8.67 5.87
CA MET A 119 -8.15 -9.85 6.72
C MET A 119 -7.20 -11.00 6.39
N ILE A 120 -6.93 -11.26 5.11
CA ILE A 120 -6.07 -12.35 4.63
C ILE A 120 -4.60 -12.07 4.96
N TYR A 121 -4.14 -10.84 4.76
CA TYR A 121 -2.72 -10.48 4.86
C TYR A 121 -2.31 -9.89 6.21
N ARG A 122 -3.22 -9.65 7.16
CA ARG A 122 -2.93 -9.09 8.50
C ARG A 122 -1.82 -9.80 9.29
N GLU A 123 -1.56 -11.07 8.98
CA GLU A 123 -0.55 -11.90 9.66
C GLU A 123 0.63 -12.23 8.75
N THR A 124 0.37 -12.61 7.50
CA THR A 124 1.39 -13.08 6.56
C THR A 124 2.14 -11.95 5.85
N ASN A 125 1.48 -10.81 5.61
CA ASN A 125 2.08 -9.66 4.96
C ASN A 125 1.43 -8.37 5.45
N THR A 126 1.92 -7.88 6.59
CA THR A 126 1.37 -6.67 7.23
C THR A 126 1.43 -5.45 6.33
N LEU A 127 2.43 -5.36 5.44
CA LEU A 127 2.55 -4.25 4.49
C LEU A 127 1.37 -4.22 3.49
N ILE A 128 0.99 -5.35 2.92
CA ILE A 128 -0.19 -5.42 2.03
C ILE A 128 -1.45 -5.00 2.78
N ALA A 129 -1.64 -5.52 4.00
CA ALA A 129 -2.79 -5.17 4.83
C ALA A 129 -2.83 -3.66 5.17
N THR A 130 -1.67 -3.07 5.52
CA THR A 130 -1.54 -1.63 5.76
C THR A 130 -1.87 -0.82 4.50
N LYS A 131 -1.32 -1.18 3.34
CA LYS A 131 -1.59 -0.46 2.08
C LYS A 131 -3.06 -0.58 1.65
N ALA A 132 -3.70 -1.73 1.86
CA ALA A 132 -5.15 -1.89 1.66
C ALA A 132 -5.98 -1.03 2.62
N THR A 133 -5.56 -0.93 3.87
CA THR A 133 -6.18 -0.03 4.88
C THR A 133 -6.05 1.44 4.45
N MET A 134 -4.88 1.82 3.93
CA MET A 134 -4.64 3.16 3.41
C MET A 134 -5.45 3.46 2.15
N LEU A 135 -5.68 2.48 1.27
CA LEU A 135 -6.57 2.63 0.12
C LEU A 135 -7.99 3.01 0.55
N LEU A 136 -8.60 2.27 1.49
CA LEU A 136 -9.91 2.65 2.04
C LEU A 136 -9.89 4.01 2.73
N THR A 137 -8.79 4.34 3.42
CA THR A 137 -8.64 5.63 4.09
C THR A 137 -8.63 6.80 3.10
N VAL A 138 -7.99 6.62 1.94
CA VAL A 138 -7.97 7.62 0.86
C VAL A 138 -9.36 7.78 0.25
N LEU A 139 -10.05 6.67 -0.06
CA LEU A 139 -11.41 6.70 -0.59
C LEU A 139 -12.40 7.37 0.38
N ALA A 140 -12.27 7.10 1.68
CA ALA A 140 -13.10 7.67 2.73
C ALA A 140 -12.94 9.20 2.93
N GLN A 141 -11.97 9.84 2.27
CA GLN A 141 -11.84 11.29 2.28
C GLN A 141 -12.93 11.98 1.44
N ASP A 142 -13.51 11.25 0.49
CA ASP A 142 -14.67 11.71 -0.26
C ASP A 142 -15.95 11.29 0.47
N ASN A 143 -16.84 12.23 0.74
CA ASN A 143 -18.07 11.95 1.50
C ASN A 143 -19.00 10.97 0.77
N ASN A 144 -19.03 11.00 -0.57
CA ASN A 144 -19.86 10.09 -1.34
C ASN A 144 -19.31 8.67 -1.29
N LEU A 145 -17.98 8.52 -1.49
CA LEU A 145 -17.32 7.21 -1.41
C LEU A 145 -17.31 6.66 0.02
N LYS A 146 -17.16 7.53 1.03
CA LYS A 146 -17.31 7.17 2.44
C LYS A 146 -18.69 6.59 2.73
N LEU A 147 -19.75 7.19 2.20
CA LEU A 147 -21.11 6.67 2.37
C LEU A 147 -21.23 5.26 1.78
N VAL A 148 -20.67 5.02 0.59
CA VAL A 148 -20.63 3.67 -0.03
C VAL A 148 -19.89 2.67 0.86
N ILE A 149 -18.75 3.06 1.43
CA ILE A 149 -17.97 2.19 2.33
C ILE A 149 -18.77 1.84 3.60
N VAL A 150 -19.36 2.84 4.26
CA VAL A 150 -20.08 2.64 5.53
C VAL A 150 -21.40 1.89 5.34
N THR A 151 -22.07 2.05 4.20
CA THR A 151 -23.32 1.33 3.89
C THR A 151 -23.11 -0.11 3.46
N THR A 152 -21.87 -0.48 3.09
CA THR A 152 -21.54 -1.87 2.77
C THR A 152 -21.72 -2.74 4.03
N PRO A 153 -22.40 -3.90 3.94
CA PRO A 153 -22.68 -4.73 5.11
C PRO A 153 -21.41 -5.29 5.75
N LYS A 154 -21.40 -5.39 7.09
CA LYS A 154 -20.34 -5.98 7.93
C LYS A 154 -18.99 -5.25 7.90
N VAL A 155 -18.93 -4.04 7.33
CA VAL A 155 -17.68 -3.25 7.30
C VAL A 155 -17.25 -2.88 8.72
N ASP A 156 -18.18 -2.39 9.53
CA ASP A 156 -17.98 -2.07 10.93
C ASP A 156 -17.49 -3.29 11.74
N GLU A 157 -18.19 -4.43 11.62
CA GLU A 157 -17.85 -5.67 12.33
C GLU A 157 -16.42 -6.14 11.97
N LYS A 158 -16.09 -6.17 10.68
CA LYS A 158 -14.76 -6.57 10.19
C LYS A 158 -13.67 -5.61 10.66
N LEU A 159 -13.89 -4.30 10.60
CA LEU A 159 -12.92 -3.29 11.01
C LEU A 159 -12.67 -3.31 12.52
N CYS A 160 -13.72 -3.38 13.34
CA CYS A 160 -13.60 -3.48 14.79
C CYS A 160 -12.88 -4.77 15.21
N SER A 161 -13.17 -5.89 14.54
CA SER A 161 -12.47 -7.17 14.76
C SER A 161 -10.98 -7.06 14.46
N LEU A 162 -10.61 -6.41 13.35
CA LEU A 162 -9.22 -6.16 12.99
C LEU A 162 -8.53 -5.24 14.01
N LEU A 163 -9.20 -4.19 14.47
CA LEU A 163 -8.63 -3.22 15.42
C LEU A 163 -8.29 -3.92 16.74
N HIS A 164 -9.26 -4.60 17.33
CA HIS A 164 -9.05 -5.33 18.57
C HIS A 164 -7.92 -6.37 18.46
N LEU A 165 -7.81 -7.06 17.32
CA LEU A 165 -6.74 -8.02 17.09
C LEU A 165 -5.36 -7.34 17.06
N GLN A 166 -5.22 -6.22 16.35
CA GLN A 166 -3.96 -5.48 16.27
C GLN A 166 -3.57 -4.87 17.64
N GLU A 167 -4.52 -4.34 18.41
CA GLU A 167 -4.27 -3.80 19.74
C GLU A 167 -3.79 -4.87 20.72
N ARG A 168 -4.45 -6.04 20.74
CA ARG A 168 -4.01 -7.18 21.55
C ARG A 168 -2.59 -7.62 21.17
N LYS A 169 -2.28 -7.65 19.87
CA LYS A 169 -0.95 -8.01 19.36
C LYS A 169 0.12 -7.01 19.78
N GLN A 170 -0.17 -5.71 19.69
CA GLN A 170 0.75 -4.65 20.14
C GLN A 170 0.99 -4.75 21.64
N LYS A 171 -0.06 -4.93 22.44
CA LYS A 171 0.03 -5.12 23.90
C LYS A 171 0.92 -6.31 24.27
N LEU A 172 0.79 -7.43 23.54
CA LEU A 172 1.64 -8.61 23.75
C LEU A 172 3.10 -8.33 23.38
N LYS A 173 3.37 -7.69 22.23
CA LYS A 173 4.73 -7.31 21.82
C LYS A 173 5.39 -6.40 22.86
N THR A 174 4.69 -5.40 23.36
CA THR A 174 5.19 -4.49 24.40
C THR A 174 5.54 -5.24 25.69
N ARG A 175 4.66 -6.16 26.14
CA ARG A 175 4.93 -7.01 27.31
C ARG A 175 6.17 -7.88 27.12
N GLN A 176 6.33 -8.52 25.96
CA GLN A 176 7.51 -9.33 25.64
C GLN A 176 8.79 -8.51 25.62
N MET A 177 8.75 -7.27 25.09
CA MET A 177 9.91 -6.37 25.11
C MET A 177 10.31 -5.98 26.53
N ILE A 178 9.35 -5.64 27.40
CA ILE A 178 9.59 -5.32 28.81
C ILE A 178 10.17 -6.51 29.57
N ALA A 179 9.66 -7.73 29.33
CA ALA A 179 10.19 -8.94 29.96
C ALA A 179 11.64 -9.21 29.53
N LYS A 180 11.95 -9.08 28.22
CA LYS A 180 13.30 -9.24 27.68
C LYS A 180 14.29 -8.17 28.18
N SER A 181 13.85 -6.93 28.38
CA SER A 181 14.73 -5.88 28.93
C SER A 181 15.02 -6.11 30.41
N LYS A 182 14.04 -6.56 31.20
CA LYS A 182 14.25 -6.96 32.61
C LYS A 182 15.20 -8.14 32.75
N SER A 183 15.09 -9.16 31.90
CA SER A 183 16.00 -10.32 31.94
C SER A 183 17.43 -9.96 31.50
N LYS A 184 17.60 -9.05 30.53
CA LYS A 184 18.92 -8.52 30.14
C LYS A 184 19.52 -7.61 31.21
N GLY A 185 18.71 -6.78 31.88
CA GLY A 185 19.17 -5.93 32.98
C GLY A 185 19.74 -6.72 34.16
N LEU A 186 19.26 -7.95 34.39
CA LEU A 186 19.81 -8.85 35.41
C LEU A 186 21.09 -9.58 34.94
N ALA A 187 21.32 -9.70 33.64
CA ALA A 187 22.50 -10.36 33.05
C ALA A 187 23.65 -9.41 32.69
N THR A 188 23.48 -8.08 32.84
CA THR A 188 24.47 -7.06 32.42
C THR A 188 25.02 -6.23 33.59
N MET A 189 25.02 -6.80 34.79
CA MET A 189 25.69 -6.22 35.97
C MET A 189 27.22 -6.44 35.94
N ASN A 190 27.86 -6.44 34.76
CA ASN A 190 29.31 -6.43 34.56
C ASN A 190 29.62 -6.22 33.06
N GLN A 191 29.65 -4.97 32.59
CA GLN A 191 30.41 -4.56 31.41
C GLN A 191 30.38 -3.03 31.27
N SER A 192 31.45 -2.38 31.71
CA SER A 192 31.74 -0.98 31.39
C SER A 192 32.19 -0.88 29.93
N ALA A 193 31.35 -0.36 29.05
CA ALA A 193 31.72 -0.05 27.67
C ALA A 193 31.87 1.47 27.50
N PHE A 194 33.09 1.91 27.17
CA PHE A 194 33.39 3.26 26.74
C PHE A 194 32.64 3.58 25.44
N ALA A 195 31.83 4.64 25.45
CA ALA A 195 31.12 5.14 24.28
C ALA A 195 31.98 6.16 23.52
N THR A 196 32.24 5.92 22.23
CA THR A 196 32.74 6.93 21.29
C THR A 196 31.58 7.47 20.44
N PRO A 197 31.50 8.81 20.20
CA PRO A 197 30.39 9.39 19.45
C PRO A 197 30.64 9.30 17.94
N SER A 198 30.09 8.28 17.27
CA SER A 198 30.07 8.21 15.80
C SER A 198 28.86 8.98 15.24
N LYS A 199 29.07 10.25 14.89
CA LYS A 199 28.12 11.04 14.10
C LYS A 199 28.12 10.53 12.65
N ARG A 200 27.23 9.59 12.31
CA ARG A 200 26.96 9.31 10.88
C ARG A 200 26.13 10.47 10.30
N PRO A 201 26.51 11.05 9.15
CA PRO A 201 25.68 12.04 8.50
C PRO A 201 24.37 11.38 8.05
N ARG A 202 23.24 12.03 8.33
CA ARG A 202 21.96 11.63 7.75
C ARG A 202 22.07 11.77 6.23
N PRO A 203 21.64 10.77 5.45
CA PRO A 203 21.61 10.93 4.00
C PRO A 203 20.74 12.16 3.64
N PRO A 204 21.13 12.94 2.63
CA PRO A 204 20.36 14.09 2.20
C PRO A 204 18.95 13.64 1.84
N LYS A 205 17.94 14.38 2.31
CA LYS A 205 16.54 14.16 1.95
C LYS A 205 16.46 14.20 0.42
N THR A 206 16.19 13.05 -0.19
CA THR A 206 16.00 12.94 -1.63
C THR A 206 14.89 13.90 -2.05
N PHE A 207 15.17 14.71 -3.06
CA PHE A 207 14.21 15.57 -3.73
C PHE A 207 13.06 14.69 -4.25
N GLN A 208 11.88 14.80 -3.63
CA GLN A 208 10.67 14.12 -4.09
C GLN A 208 9.83 15.13 -4.86
N PRO A 209 9.68 15.01 -6.20
CA PRO A 209 8.81 15.92 -6.94
C PRO A 209 7.34 15.76 -6.51
N ASP A 210 6.70 16.92 -6.32
CA ASP A 210 5.41 17.20 -5.67
C ASP A 210 4.17 16.95 -6.55
N TRP A 211 4.00 15.77 -7.18
CA TRP A 211 2.71 15.45 -7.82
C TRP A 211 1.65 15.00 -6.79
N ILE A 212 1.37 15.85 -5.80
CA ILE A 212 0.25 15.68 -4.88
C ILE A 212 -1.05 15.80 -5.70
N LEU A 213 -1.58 14.65 -6.17
CA LEU A 213 -2.96 14.53 -6.58
C LEU A 213 -3.80 14.57 -5.30
N GLY A 214 -4.40 15.74 -5.06
CA GLY A 214 -4.75 16.25 -3.73
C GLY A 214 -5.84 15.50 -2.95
N ARG A 215 -5.52 15.24 -1.68
CA ARG A 215 -6.15 15.82 -0.47
C ARG A 215 -5.24 15.46 0.71
N HIS A 216 -4.63 16.46 1.33
CA HIS A 216 -3.71 16.39 2.48
C HIS A 216 -2.52 15.41 2.39
N LYS A 217 -1.32 15.93 2.62
CA LYS A 217 -0.08 15.13 2.76
C LYS A 217 -0.18 14.24 4.01
N ARG A 218 -0.78 13.04 3.89
CA ARG A 218 -0.69 12.04 4.95
C ARG A 218 0.68 11.36 4.87
N PRO A 219 1.39 11.22 5.99
CA PRO A 219 2.62 10.43 6.02
C PRO A 219 2.33 9.00 5.56
N ASP A 220 3.31 8.34 4.94
CA ASP A 220 3.18 6.92 4.63
C ASP A 220 3.15 6.16 5.96
N ILE A 221 1.97 5.70 6.36
CA ILE A 221 1.79 4.97 7.61
C ILE A 221 2.24 3.54 7.35
N GLU A 222 3.36 3.15 7.95
CA GLU A 222 3.85 1.76 7.88
C GLU A 222 3.24 0.88 8.97
N ASP A 223 2.87 1.48 10.11
CA ASP A 223 2.30 0.74 11.24
C ASP A 223 0.83 0.32 10.97
N PRO A 224 0.52 -0.99 10.98
CA PRO A 224 -0.82 -1.47 10.68
C PRO A 224 -1.90 -0.99 11.65
N LEU A 225 -1.55 -0.77 12.94
CA LEU A 225 -2.52 -0.34 13.93
C LEU A 225 -2.83 1.15 13.77
N GLU A 226 -1.82 1.99 13.55
CA GLU A 226 -2.01 3.41 13.24
C GLU A 226 -2.82 3.59 11.96
N ALA A 227 -2.55 2.81 10.92
CA ALA A 227 -3.32 2.86 9.67
C ALA A 227 -4.80 2.51 9.90
N LEU A 228 -5.07 1.52 10.76
CA LEU A 228 -6.43 1.09 11.05
C LEU A 228 -7.19 2.11 11.92
N LYS A 229 -6.55 2.69 12.94
CA LYS A 229 -7.11 3.80 13.72
C LYS A 229 -7.42 5.01 12.84
N CYS A 230 -6.50 5.31 11.92
CA CYS A 230 -6.64 6.36 10.92
C CYS A 230 -7.85 6.12 9.99
N LEU A 231 -8.08 4.87 9.57
CA LEU A 231 -9.25 4.48 8.80
C LEU A 231 -10.55 4.63 9.60
N MET A 232 -10.60 4.10 10.82
CA MET A 232 -11.80 4.17 11.68
C MET A 232 -12.21 5.62 11.95
N ASN A 233 -11.25 6.49 12.27
CA ASN A 233 -11.48 7.92 12.42
C ASN A 233 -12.00 8.56 11.13
N SER A 234 -11.47 8.17 9.96
CA SER A 234 -11.91 8.71 8.68
C SER A 234 -13.34 8.26 8.33
N LEU A 235 -13.74 7.05 8.73
CA LEU A 235 -15.08 6.52 8.53
C LEU A 235 -16.10 6.98 9.59
N ASN A 236 -15.66 7.58 10.71
CA ASN A 236 -16.48 7.85 11.90
C ASN A 236 -17.15 6.58 12.47
N VAL A 237 -16.49 5.42 12.34
CA VAL A 237 -16.92 4.17 12.96
C VAL A 237 -16.31 4.11 14.35
N LYS A 238 -17.15 3.89 15.37
CA LYS A 238 -16.74 3.82 16.78
C LYS A 238 -16.23 2.44 17.15
#